data_AF-A0A8S3EBS8-F1
#
_entry.id   AF-A0A8S3EBS8-F1
#
_cell.length_a   1.000
_cell.length_b   1.000
_cell.length_c   1.000
_cell.angle_alpha   90.00
_cell.angle_beta   90.00
_cell.angle_gamma   90.00
#
_symmetry.space_group_name_H-M   'P 1'
#
loop_
_entity.id
_entity.type
_entity.pdbx_description
1 polymer ?
#
loop_
_entity_poly.entity_id
_entity_poly.type
_entity_poly.pdbx_seq_one_letter_code
_entity_poly.pdbx_strand_id
1 'polypeptide(L)'
;MALLHGTLLFTILSIVSSRSILTDDPIFGQPEQIHISYGRDPTLMIVTWVTLNQINESVVEYGQDDMFDLRATGNVSIFQDSGSEKRREYIHRVVLNNLKPGQRYFYHCGSDDFGWSSLYWFTAMRNDSDFVVRTAVFGDMGRDNAQSLPRLQEETQSGHFDLILHVGDMAYNMDIDNARVGDDYMNAIESIAAYIPYMTCPGNHENAYNFSQYVAKFSMPSSIGTYGGDSNHFY
;
A
#
# COMPACT_ATOMS: atom_id res chain seq x y z
N MET A 1 -61.19 58.25 -19.80
CA MET A 1 -60.96 57.64 -18.48
C MET A 1 -61.08 56.12 -18.64
N ALA A 2 -59.96 55.48 -19.00
CA ALA A 2 -59.68 54.04 -18.91
C ALA A 2 -58.23 53.85 -19.42
N LEU A 3 -57.34 53.43 -18.53
CA LEU A 3 -55.91 53.25 -18.78
C LEU A 3 -55.66 51.96 -19.59
N LEU A 4 -54.93 52.07 -20.71
CA LEU A 4 -54.38 50.94 -21.45
C LEU A 4 -53.36 50.19 -20.56
N HIS A 5 -53.59 48.88 -20.38
CA HIS A 5 -52.59 47.96 -19.84
C HIS A 5 -51.60 47.60 -20.95
N GLY A 6 -50.35 48.04 -20.82
CA GLY A 6 -49.22 47.59 -21.62
C GLY A 6 -48.47 46.48 -20.88
N THR A 7 -48.57 45.25 -21.36
CA THR A 7 -47.78 44.11 -20.87
C THR A 7 -46.46 44.09 -21.63
N LEU A 8 -45.33 44.37 -20.96
CA LEU A 8 -44.01 44.21 -21.54
C LEU A 8 -43.55 42.75 -21.33
N LEU A 9 -43.35 42.01 -22.43
CA LEU A 9 -42.67 40.71 -22.40
C LEU A 9 -41.18 40.92 -22.09
N PHE A 10 -40.67 40.29 -21.03
CA PHE A 10 -39.24 40.08 -20.83
C PHE A 10 -38.87 38.69 -21.36
N THR A 11 -38.17 38.65 -22.50
CA THR A 11 -37.52 37.44 -22.98
C THR A 11 -36.23 37.24 -22.20
N ILE A 12 -36.20 36.30 -21.26
CA ILE A 12 -34.95 35.89 -20.59
C ILE A 12 -34.19 34.98 -21.54
N LEU A 13 -33.09 35.49 -22.09
CA LEU A 13 -32.13 34.70 -22.85
C LEU A 13 -31.27 33.91 -21.84
N SER A 14 -31.63 32.67 -21.55
CA SER A 14 -30.79 31.78 -20.75
C SER A 14 -29.59 31.33 -21.58
N ILE A 15 -28.42 31.91 -21.30
CA ILE A 15 -27.13 31.41 -21.79
C ILE A 15 -26.88 30.09 -21.07
N VAL A 16 -27.13 28.97 -21.75
CA VAL A 16 -26.63 27.67 -21.31
C VAL A 16 -25.12 27.68 -21.58
N SER A 17 -24.34 27.96 -20.54
CA SER A 17 -22.91 27.68 -20.56
C SER A 17 -22.77 26.17 -20.57
N SER A 18 -22.48 25.60 -21.74
CA SER A 18 -22.05 24.21 -21.86
C SER A 18 -20.71 24.09 -21.15
N ARG A 19 -20.73 23.69 -19.87
CA ARG A 19 -19.53 23.17 -19.22
C ARG A 19 -19.08 21.97 -20.04
N SER A 20 -17.82 22.04 -20.45
CA SER A 20 -17.02 20.96 -21.00
C SER A 20 -17.37 19.63 -20.34
N ILE A 21 -17.64 18.63 -21.17
CA ILE A 21 -17.67 17.23 -20.77
C ILE A 21 -16.28 16.93 -20.25
N LEU A 22 -16.13 16.86 -18.93
CA LEU A 22 -14.94 16.26 -18.33
C LEU A 22 -15.00 14.79 -18.70
N THR A 23 -14.05 14.37 -19.54
CA THR A 23 -13.60 12.98 -19.54
C THR A 23 -12.87 12.80 -18.20
N ASP A 24 -13.61 12.64 -17.11
CA ASP A 24 -13.01 12.19 -15.86
C ASP A 24 -12.64 10.73 -16.10
N ASP A 25 -11.39 10.51 -16.49
CA ASP A 25 -10.78 9.19 -16.34
C ASP A 25 -11.04 8.75 -14.88
N PRO A 26 -11.47 7.50 -14.66
CA PRO A 26 -11.71 7.02 -13.30
C PRO A 26 -10.46 7.25 -12.45
N ILE A 27 -10.62 7.96 -11.32
CA ILE A 27 -9.54 8.17 -10.36
C ILE A 27 -9.37 6.85 -9.60
N PHE A 28 -8.31 6.12 -9.89
CA PHE A 28 -7.87 4.94 -9.15
C PHE A 28 -7.05 5.39 -7.93
N GLY A 29 -7.73 6.06 -7.00
CA GLY A 29 -7.19 6.46 -5.70
C GLY A 29 -7.27 5.38 -4.63
N GLN A 30 -7.90 4.25 -4.96
CA GLN A 30 -8.06 3.12 -4.04
C GLN A 30 -6.69 2.49 -3.73
N PRO A 31 -6.31 2.37 -2.45
CA PRO A 31 -5.12 1.64 -2.05
C PRO A 31 -5.16 0.18 -2.48
N GLU A 32 -4.05 -0.30 -3.03
CA GLU A 32 -3.80 -1.71 -3.37
C GLU A 32 -2.37 -2.10 -2.96
N GLN A 33 -2.06 -3.40 -3.04
CA GLN A 33 -0.73 -3.94 -2.72
C GLN A 33 -0.33 -3.63 -1.27
N ILE A 34 -1.31 -3.60 -0.35
CA ILE A 34 -1.08 -3.23 1.05
C ILE A 34 -0.19 -4.28 1.70
N HIS A 35 0.90 -3.83 2.30
CA HIS A 35 1.78 -4.69 3.09
C HIS A 35 2.45 -3.92 4.22
N ILE A 36 2.77 -4.64 5.28
CA ILE A 36 3.44 -4.11 6.46
C ILE A 36 4.82 -4.71 6.65
N SER A 37 5.71 -3.96 7.29
CA SER A 37 7.03 -4.43 7.67
C SER A 37 7.47 -3.83 9.00
N TYR A 38 8.35 -4.53 9.70
CA TYR A 38 8.90 -4.00 10.93
C TYR A 38 9.80 -2.80 10.65
N GLY A 39 9.78 -1.84 11.59
CA GLY A 39 10.79 -0.80 11.64
C GLY A 39 12.06 -1.26 12.35
N ARG A 40 12.95 -0.30 12.63
CA ARG A 40 14.22 -0.55 13.32
C ARG A 40 14.10 -0.99 14.79
N ASP A 41 12.93 -0.82 15.41
CA ASP A 41 12.70 -1.17 16.81
C ASP A 41 11.25 -1.65 17.04
N PRO A 42 10.96 -2.35 18.16
CA PRO A 42 9.66 -3.00 18.37
C PRO A 42 8.44 -2.07 18.45
N THR A 43 8.65 -0.75 18.55
CA THR A 43 7.57 0.24 18.63
C THR A 43 7.15 0.79 17.26
N LEU A 44 7.75 0.28 16.19
CA LEU A 44 7.57 0.76 14.83
C LEU A 44 6.98 -0.30 13.90
N MET A 45 5.99 0.13 13.10
CA MET A 45 5.44 -0.62 11.98
C MET A 45 5.38 0.31 10.77
N ILE A 46 5.73 -0.19 9.59
CA ILE A 46 5.64 0.58 8.35
C ILE A 46 4.49 0.00 7.55
N VAL A 47 3.54 0.85 7.15
CA VAL A 47 2.47 0.49 6.22
C VAL A 47 2.86 1.03 4.85
N THR A 48 2.87 0.15 3.85
CA THR A 48 3.19 0.48 2.45
C THR A 48 2.03 0.06 1.56
N TRP A 49 1.67 0.91 0.59
CA TRP A 49 0.66 0.59 -0.42
C TRP A 49 0.93 1.36 -1.71
N VAL A 50 0.18 1.02 -2.76
CA VAL A 50 0.26 1.62 -4.08
C VAL A 50 -1.06 2.28 -4.45
N THR A 51 -0.99 3.40 -5.16
CA THR A 51 -2.09 3.93 -5.97
C THR A 51 -1.62 4.11 -7.42
N LEU A 52 -2.53 3.95 -8.39
CA LEU A 52 -2.22 4.05 -9.83
C LEU A 52 -2.37 5.49 -10.36
N ASN A 53 -3.03 6.37 -9.60
CA ASN A 53 -3.10 7.80 -9.87
C ASN A 53 -2.37 8.60 -8.78
N GLN A 54 -1.99 9.83 -9.11
CA GLN A 54 -1.29 10.68 -8.17
C GLN A 54 -2.19 11.10 -7.00
N ILE A 55 -1.98 10.49 -5.85
CA ILE A 55 -2.54 10.91 -4.57
C ILE A 55 -1.40 11.45 -3.69
N ASN A 56 -1.49 12.71 -3.27
CA ASN A 56 -0.44 13.34 -2.46
C ASN A 56 -0.62 13.13 -0.95
N GLU A 57 -1.71 12.48 -0.56
CA GLU A 57 -2.04 12.15 0.81
C GLU A 57 -1.63 10.71 1.11
N SER A 58 -0.94 10.50 2.23
CA SER A 58 -0.53 9.18 2.71
C SER A 58 -0.90 9.09 4.17
N VAL A 59 -2.10 8.58 4.46
CA VAL A 59 -2.66 8.54 5.81
C VAL A 59 -2.92 7.10 6.24
N VAL A 60 -2.61 6.81 7.49
CA VAL A 60 -3.07 5.61 8.19
C VAL A 60 -3.82 6.05 9.43
N GLU A 61 -5.03 5.54 9.60
CA GLU A 61 -5.72 5.59 10.89
C GLU A 61 -5.67 4.21 11.52
N TYR A 62 -5.43 4.18 12.83
CA TYR A 62 -5.20 2.94 13.55
C TYR A 62 -5.52 3.09 15.05
N GLY A 63 -5.61 1.97 15.74
CA GLY A 63 -5.79 1.94 17.18
C GLY A 63 -6.07 0.54 17.70
N GLN A 64 -6.39 0.45 19.00
CA GLN A 64 -6.66 -0.82 19.70
C GLN A 64 -8.18 -1.01 19.82
N ASP A 65 -8.62 -2.27 19.99
CA ASP A 65 -10.04 -2.62 20.21
C ASP A 65 -11.00 -2.05 19.15
N ASP A 66 -10.62 -2.12 17.87
CA ASP A 66 -11.35 -1.59 16.71
C ASP A 66 -11.60 -0.06 16.75
N MET A 67 -10.86 0.69 17.56
CA MET A 67 -10.88 2.15 17.57
C MET A 67 -9.82 2.73 16.61
N PHE A 68 -10.16 3.82 15.94
CA PHE A 68 -9.23 4.60 15.09
C PHE A 68 -8.93 5.96 15.73
N ASP A 69 -8.41 5.92 16.95
CA ASP A 69 -8.10 7.12 17.73
C ASP A 69 -6.71 7.70 17.42
N LEU A 70 -5.89 6.97 16.66
CA LEU A 70 -4.57 7.39 16.21
C LEU A 70 -4.56 7.62 14.69
N ARG A 71 -3.82 8.64 14.27
CA ARG A 71 -3.62 8.99 12.85
C ARG A 71 -2.14 9.26 12.61
N ALA A 72 -1.60 8.68 11.54
CA ALA A 72 -0.24 8.92 11.09
C ALA A 72 -0.25 9.38 9.63
N THR A 73 0.68 10.25 9.29
CA THR A 73 0.93 10.69 7.91
C THR A 73 2.32 10.26 7.47
N GLY A 74 2.48 10.08 6.17
CA GLY A 74 3.74 9.64 5.58
C GLY A 74 4.04 10.34 4.26
N ASN A 75 4.80 9.67 3.42
CA ASN A 75 5.25 10.18 2.13
C ASN A 75 4.77 9.31 0.98
N VAL A 76 4.72 9.92 -0.19
CA VAL A 76 4.50 9.24 -1.47
C VAL A 76 5.72 9.45 -2.36
N SER A 77 6.15 8.38 -3.04
CA SER A 77 7.21 8.42 -4.04
C SER A 77 6.69 7.91 -5.38
N ILE A 78 7.05 8.57 -6.46
CA ILE A 78 6.68 8.13 -7.81
C ILE A 78 7.71 7.09 -8.26
N PHE A 79 7.23 5.88 -8.53
CA PHE A 79 8.00 4.87 -9.24
C PHE A 79 7.57 4.87 -10.71
N GLN A 80 8.53 4.90 -11.63
CA GLN A 80 8.26 4.78 -13.06
C GLN A 80 8.96 3.53 -13.58
N ASP A 81 8.17 2.55 -14.02
CA ASP A 81 8.69 1.31 -14.57
C ASP A 81 9.49 1.57 -15.86
N SER A 82 10.51 0.75 -16.09
CA SER A 82 11.41 0.91 -17.22
C SER A 82 10.94 0.19 -18.49
N GLY A 83 9.80 -0.50 -18.46
CA GLY A 83 9.11 -1.05 -19.61
C GLY A 83 8.73 -0.01 -20.67
N SER A 84 8.19 -0.49 -21.79
CA SER A 84 7.83 0.33 -22.94
C SER A 84 6.75 1.37 -22.65
N GLU A 85 5.82 1.07 -21.74
CA GLU A 85 4.71 1.96 -21.39
C GLU A 85 5.09 3.05 -20.38
N LYS A 86 6.24 2.91 -19.71
CA LYS A 86 6.67 3.84 -18.64
C LYS A 86 5.58 4.08 -17.59
N ARG A 87 4.88 3.01 -17.20
CA ARG A 87 3.83 3.05 -16.18
C ARG A 87 4.35 3.70 -14.91
N ARG A 88 3.50 4.51 -14.30
CA ARG A 88 3.79 5.17 -13.03
C ARG A 88 2.93 4.57 -11.94
N GLU A 89 3.55 4.37 -10.80
CA GLU A 89 2.93 3.93 -9.56
C GLU A 89 3.33 4.91 -8.47
N TYR A 90 2.41 5.15 -7.53
CA TYR A 90 2.60 6.06 -6.43
C TYR A 90 2.71 5.21 -5.17
N ILE A 91 3.93 5.06 -4.67
CA ILE A 91 4.23 4.22 -3.51
C ILE A 91 4.13 5.06 -2.25
N HIS A 92 3.18 4.74 -1.40
CA HIS A 92 2.93 5.41 -0.14
C HIS A 92 3.58 4.65 1.00
N ARG A 93 4.20 5.37 1.93
CA ARG A 93 4.81 4.79 3.14
C ARG A 93 4.45 5.62 4.36
N VAL A 94 3.92 4.97 5.38
CA VAL A 94 3.58 5.59 6.66
C VAL A 94 4.23 4.80 7.80
N VAL A 95 4.96 5.50 8.66
CA VAL A 95 5.59 4.90 9.85
C VAL A 95 4.67 5.11 11.05
N LEU A 96 4.11 4.02 11.55
CA LEU A 96 3.44 3.97 12.84
C LEU A 96 4.50 3.88 13.93
N ASN A 97 4.35 4.70 14.97
CA ASN A 97 5.35 4.84 16.02
C ASN A 97 4.69 4.80 17.40
N ASN A 98 5.51 4.62 18.44
CA ASN A 98 5.05 4.50 19.83
C ASN A 98 4.04 3.35 20.01
N LEU A 99 4.13 2.30 19.19
CA LEU A 99 3.31 1.11 19.35
C LEU A 99 3.69 0.41 20.65
N LYS A 100 2.68 -0.11 21.36
CA LYS A 100 2.89 -0.93 22.55
C LYS A 100 3.28 -2.34 22.09
N PRO A 101 4.48 -2.85 22.44
CA PRO A 101 4.93 -4.19 22.07
C PRO A 101 3.89 -5.27 22.41
N GLY A 102 3.69 -6.21 21.48
CA GLY A 102 2.75 -7.33 21.64
C GLY A 102 1.27 -6.98 21.60
N GLN A 103 0.90 -5.71 21.42
CA GLN A 103 -0.50 -5.31 21.29
C GLN A 103 -1.00 -5.42 19.86
N ARG A 104 -2.27 -5.79 19.71
CA ARG A 104 -2.96 -5.79 18.42
C ARG A 104 -3.47 -4.39 18.10
N TYR A 105 -3.30 -4.01 16.84
CA TYR A 105 -3.82 -2.78 16.28
C TYR A 105 -4.66 -3.10 15.04
N PHE A 106 -5.77 -2.39 14.89
CA PHE A 106 -6.55 -2.35 13.66
C PHE A 106 -6.16 -1.11 12.87
N TYR A 107 -6.15 -1.20 11.56
CA TYR A 107 -5.76 -0.07 10.71
C TYR A 107 -6.40 -0.12 9.33
N HIS A 108 -6.46 1.04 8.71
CA HIS A 108 -6.73 1.21 7.28
C HIS A 108 -5.89 2.37 6.76
N CYS A 109 -5.56 2.34 5.47
CA CYS A 109 -4.74 3.37 4.82
C CYS A 109 -5.48 3.99 3.65
N GLY A 110 -5.11 5.22 3.29
CA GLY A 110 -5.75 5.94 2.18
C GLY A 110 -5.87 7.43 2.47
N SER A 111 -7.02 8.00 2.08
CA SER A 111 -7.34 9.41 2.28
C SER A 111 -8.85 9.65 2.27
N ASP A 112 -9.28 10.75 2.91
CA ASP A 112 -10.68 11.14 2.99
C ASP A 112 -11.27 11.43 1.60
N ASP A 113 -10.48 12.03 0.70
CA ASP A 113 -10.93 12.48 -0.62
C ASP A 113 -10.86 11.40 -1.71
N PHE A 114 -10.00 10.38 -1.55
CA PHE A 114 -9.71 9.39 -2.60
C PHE A 114 -9.99 7.93 -2.21
N GLY A 115 -10.45 7.70 -0.98
CA GLY A 115 -10.88 6.40 -0.51
C GLY A 115 -9.93 5.75 0.48
N TRP A 116 -10.48 4.80 1.22
CA TRP A 116 -9.82 4.03 2.27
C TRP A 116 -9.70 2.56 1.86
N SER A 117 -8.64 1.89 2.30
CA SER A 117 -8.49 0.44 2.15
C SER A 117 -9.56 -0.33 2.92
N SER A 118 -9.58 -1.65 2.75
CA SER A 118 -10.25 -2.53 3.72
C SER A 118 -9.64 -2.37 5.12
N LEU A 119 -10.37 -2.87 6.13
CA LEU A 119 -9.87 -2.93 7.50
C LEU A 119 -8.93 -4.13 7.68
N TYR A 120 -7.72 -3.85 8.17
CA TYR A 120 -6.68 -4.81 8.46
C TYR A 120 -6.32 -4.77 9.96
N TRP A 121 -5.53 -5.74 10.41
CA TRP A 121 -4.99 -5.75 11.77
C TRP A 121 -3.58 -6.32 11.79
N PHE A 122 -2.78 -5.93 12.76
CA PHE A 122 -1.46 -6.50 13.02
C PHE A 122 -1.17 -6.57 14.52
N THR A 123 -0.16 -7.35 14.90
CA THR A 123 0.39 -7.34 16.27
C THR A 123 1.77 -6.71 16.26
N ALA A 124 1.97 -5.67 17.09
CA ALA A 124 3.27 -5.02 17.23
C ALA A 124 4.32 -6.00 17.75
N MET A 125 5.58 -5.84 17.35
CA MET A 125 6.66 -6.73 17.74
C MET A 125 6.75 -6.84 19.27
N ARG A 126 6.83 -8.06 19.77
CA ARG A 126 7.06 -8.33 21.19
C ARG A 126 8.52 -8.05 21.56
N ASN A 127 8.74 -7.55 22.76
CA ASN A 127 10.09 -7.22 23.28
C ASN A 127 10.37 -7.85 24.64
N ASP A 128 9.51 -8.77 25.07
CA ASP A 128 9.71 -9.59 26.27
C ASP A 128 10.79 -10.66 26.05
N SER A 129 11.48 -11.05 27.12
CA SER A 129 12.65 -11.92 27.05
C SER A 129 12.34 -13.38 26.75
N ASP A 130 11.08 -13.80 26.90
CA ASP A 130 10.57 -15.14 26.62
C ASP A 130 9.88 -15.23 25.25
N PHE A 131 9.89 -14.16 24.45
CA PHE A 131 9.28 -14.15 23.13
C PHE A 131 9.97 -15.14 22.18
N VAL A 132 9.24 -16.18 21.78
CA VAL A 132 9.62 -17.09 20.70
C VAL A 132 8.90 -16.66 19.43
N VAL A 133 9.66 -16.13 18.47
CA VAL A 133 9.12 -15.72 17.16
C VAL A 133 8.75 -16.95 16.34
N ARG A 134 7.51 -17.02 15.85
CA ARG A 134 7.06 -18.03 14.88
C ARG A 134 7.12 -17.42 13.49
N THR A 135 7.99 -17.96 12.65
CA THR A 135 8.29 -17.38 11.35
C THR A 135 7.96 -18.35 10.24
N ALA A 136 7.28 -17.88 9.20
CA ALA A 136 7.24 -18.56 7.91
C ALA A 136 8.45 -18.12 7.07
N VAL A 137 9.26 -19.07 6.60
CA VAL A 137 10.44 -18.81 5.78
C VAL A 137 10.28 -19.53 4.45
N PHE A 138 10.34 -18.79 3.35
CA PHE A 138 10.23 -19.34 1.99
C PHE A 138 10.86 -18.37 0.98
N GLY A 139 11.16 -18.86 -0.22
CA GLY A 139 11.56 -18.07 -1.38
C GLY A 139 10.78 -18.54 -2.60
N ASP A 140 11.12 -18.01 -3.78
CA ASP A 140 10.70 -18.59 -5.06
C ASP A 140 9.17 -18.61 -5.25
N MET A 141 8.46 -17.63 -4.70
CA MET A 141 7.01 -17.53 -4.89
C MET A 141 6.70 -16.71 -6.14
N GLY A 142 6.29 -17.42 -7.19
CA GLY A 142 5.84 -16.83 -8.44
C GLY A 142 4.46 -16.20 -8.37
N ARG A 143 4.14 -15.35 -9.37
CA ARG A 143 2.77 -14.93 -9.67
C ARG A 143 1.91 -16.13 -10.06
N ASP A 144 2.45 -17.01 -10.90
CA ASP A 144 1.81 -18.26 -11.27
C ASP A 144 2.22 -19.37 -10.32
N ASN A 145 1.30 -20.29 -10.03
CA ASN A 145 1.53 -21.44 -9.17
C ASN A 145 2.04 -21.08 -7.75
N ALA A 146 1.51 -20.04 -7.13
CA ALA A 146 1.72 -19.75 -5.71
C ALA A 146 1.03 -20.80 -4.80
N GLN A 147 1.45 -22.06 -4.90
CA GLN A 147 0.80 -23.22 -4.24
C GLN A 147 0.76 -23.09 -2.72
N SER A 148 1.75 -22.40 -2.13
CA SER A 148 1.82 -22.16 -0.70
C SER A 148 0.92 -21.02 -0.22
N LEU A 149 0.46 -20.14 -1.12
CA LEU A 149 -0.29 -18.93 -0.74
C LEU A 149 -1.59 -19.23 0.02
N PRO A 150 -2.46 -20.19 -0.39
CA PRO A 150 -3.67 -20.50 0.36
C PRO A 150 -3.38 -20.97 1.79
N ARG A 151 -2.32 -21.77 1.99
CA ARG A 151 -1.93 -22.24 3.32
C ARG A 151 -1.37 -21.11 4.18
N LEU A 152 -0.51 -20.27 3.60
CA LEU A 152 0.03 -19.09 4.28
C LEU A 152 -1.09 -18.13 4.69
N GLN A 153 -2.11 -17.95 3.85
CA GLN A 153 -3.30 -17.17 4.16
C GLN A 153 -4.06 -17.73 5.36
N GLU A 154 -4.38 -19.03 5.34
CA GLU A 154 -5.09 -19.69 6.44
C GLU A 154 -4.34 -19.56 7.78
N GLU A 155 -3.03 -19.84 7.76
CA GLU A 155 -2.18 -19.79 8.96
C GLU A 155 -1.97 -18.36 9.47
N THR A 156 -1.87 -17.38 8.56
CA THR A 156 -1.82 -15.95 8.89
C THR A 156 -3.09 -15.52 9.62
N GLN A 157 -4.26 -15.81 9.06
CA GLN A 157 -5.56 -15.47 9.67
C GLN A 157 -5.79 -16.20 10.99
N SER A 158 -5.21 -17.40 11.15
CA SER A 158 -5.24 -18.19 12.38
C SER A 158 -4.17 -17.79 13.41
N GLY A 159 -3.40 -16.73 13.16
CA GLY A 159 -2.38 -16.21 14.09
C GLY A 159 -1.22 -17.18 14.36
N HIS A 160 -0.86 -18.02 13.37
CA HIS A 160 0.22 -19.00 13.51
C HIS A 160 1.62 -18.38 13.36
N PHE A 161 1.72 -17.26 12.64
CA PHE A 161 2.99 -16.57 12.40
C PHE A 161 2.99 -15.18 13.05
N ASP A 162 4.18 -14.77 13.47
CA ASP A 162 4.48 -13.43 13.95
C ASP A 162 5.27 -12.63 12.88
N LEU A 163 5.89 -13.34 11.93
CA LEU A 163 6.78 -12.79 10.91
C LEU A 163 6.80 -13.65 9.64
N ILE A 164 6.90 -13.01 8.48
CA ILE A 164 7.27 -13.68 7.22
C ILE A 164 8.68 -13.23 6.82
N LEU A 165 9.54 -14.20 6.47
CA LEU A 165 10.83 -13.97 5.81
C LEU A 165 10.78 -14.56 4.40
N HIS A 166 10.66 -13.70 3.38
CA HIS A 166 10.72 -14.09 1.98
C HIS A 166 12.16 -13.92 1.44
N VAL A 167 12.83 -15.02 1.16
CA VAL A 167 14.24 -15.07 0.75
C VAL A 167 14.46 -15.00 -0.77
N GLY A 168 13.83 -14.02 -1.42
CA GLY A 168 14.06 -13.70 -2.83
C GLY A 168 13.19 -14.46 -3.85
N ASP A 169 13.30 -14.03 -5.10
CA ASP A 169 12.60 -14.55 -6.28
C ASP A 169 11.07 -14.40 -6.17
N MET A 170 10.65 -13.14 -6.00
CA MET A 170 9.25 -12.72 -5.92
C MET A 170 8.67 -12.56 -7.33
N ALA A 171 7.44 -13.03 -7.52
CA ALA A 171 6.70 -13.04 -8.78
C ALA A 171 7.34 -13.83 -9.94
N TYR A 172 8.60 -14.24 -9.84
CA TYR A 172 9.48 -14.63 -10.96
C TYR A 172 9.54 -13.52 -12.04
N ASN A 173 10.16 -12.40 -11.66
CA ASN A 173 10.34 -11.13 -12.39
C ASN A 173 9.14 -10.18 -12.28
N MET A 174 9.26 -9.18 -11.40
CA MET A 174 8.22 -8.18 -11.18
C MET A 174 8.06 -7.20 -12.35
N ASP A 175 9.08 -7.01 -13.20
CA ASP A 175 9.10 -6.04 -14.29
C ASP A 175 8.30 -6.48 -15.53
N ILE A 176 7.96 -7.77 -15.63
CA ILE A 176 7.25 -8.33 -16.79
C ILE A 176 5.89 -7.64 -16.98
N ASP A 177 5.55 -7.44 -18.26
CA ASP A 177 4.33 -6.75 -18.70
C ASP A 177 4.22 -5.32 -18.11
N ASN A 178 5.33 -4.58 -18.18
CA ASN A 178 5.43 -3.20 -17.69
C ASN A 178 4.98 -3.12 -16.21
N ALA A 179 5.58 -3.96 -15.34
CA ALA A 179 5.26 -4.10 -13.92
C ALA A 179 3.98 -4.88 -13.54
N ARG A 180 3.10 -5.23 -14.49
CA ARG A 180 1.79 -5.84 -14.15
C ARG A 180 1.90 -7.20 -13.48
N VAL A 181 2.93 -7.99 -13.80
CA VAL A 181 3.19 -9.26 -13.09
C VAL A 181 3.54 -9.01 -11.62
N GLY A 182 4.34 -7.97 -11.36
CA GLY A 182 4.64 -7.51 -10.01
C GLY A 182 3.39 -7.03 -9.26
N ASP A 183 2.55 -6.22 -9.92
CA ASP A 183 1.29 -5.72 -9.33
C ASP A 183 0.35 -6.86 -8.95
N ASP A 184 0.12 -7.80 -9.87
CA ASP A 184 -0.69 -8.98 -9.63
C ASP A 184 -0.17 -9.82 -8.45
N TYR A 185 1.15 -10.01 -8.38
CA TYR A 185 1.78 -10.74 -7.28
C TYR A 185 1.59 -10.03 -5.94
N MET A 186 1.82 -8.71 -5.89
CA MET A 186 1.65 -7.91 -4.68
C MET A 186 0.19 -7.90 -4.22
N ASN A 187 -0.76 -7.78 -5.15
CA ASN A 187 -2.19 -7.90 -4.88
C ASN A 187 -2.57 -9.27 -4.32
N ALA A 188 -1.92 -10.35 -4.79
CA ALA A 188 -2.16 -11.69 -4.27
C ALA A 188 -1.62 -11.85 -2.82
N ILE A 189 -0.41 -11.37 -2.55
CA ILE A 189 0.19 -11.47 -1.20
C ILE A 189 -0.40 -10.48 -0.20
N GLU A 190 -1.15 -9.45 -0.62
CA GLU A 190 -1.85 -8.54 0.31
C GLU A 190 -2.69 -9.31 1.35
N SER A 191 -3.28 -10.43 0.92
CA SER A 191 -4.04 -11.36 1.77
C SER A 191 -3.28 -11.91 2.99
N ILE A 192 -1.95 -11.84 2.98
CA ILE A 192 -1.05 -12.20 4.08
C ILE A 192 -0.26 -10.99 4.58
N ALA A 193 0.29 -10.19 3.67
CA ALA A 193 1.25 -9.14 3.93
C ALA A 193 0.64 -7.90 4.59
N ALA A 194 -0.68 -7.70 4.48
CA ALA A 194 -1.40 -6.66 5.23
C ALA A 194 -1.62 -7.02 6.72
N TYR A 195 -1.41 -8.27 7.11
CA TYR A 195 -1.68 -8.74 8.48
C TYR A 195 -0.42 -9.05 9.28
N ILE A 196 0.64 -9.50 8.60
CA ILE A 196 1.89 -9.93 9.21
C ILE A 196 3.06 -9.20 8.54
N PRO A 197 4.04 -8.70 9.32
CA PRO A 197 5.25 -8.10 8.80
C PRO A 197 5.93 -9.01 7.76
N TYR A 198 6.01 -8.53 6.53
CA TYR A 198 6.52 -9.24 5.38
C TYR A 198 7.92 -8.74 5.04
N MET A 199 8.93 -9.40 5.60
CA MET A 199 10.33 -9.00 5.43
C MET A 199 10.94 -9.79 4.29
N THR A 200 11.78 -9.13 3.50
CA THR A 200 12.30 -9.68 2.26
C THR A 200 13.79 -9.42 2.09
N CYS A 201 14.43 -10.23 1.27
CA CYS A 201 15.65 -9.85 0.57
C CYS A 201 15.48 -10.11 -0.94
N PRO A 202 16.21 -9.41 -1.82
CA PRO A 202 16.13 -9.66 -3.25
C PRO A 202 16.87 -10.95 -3.62
N GLY A 203 16.27 -11.73 -4.52
CA GLY A 203 16.90 -12.82 -5.27
C GLY A 203 17.40 -12.33 -6.63
N ASN A 204 17.77 -13.27 -7.51
CA ASN A 204 18.25 -12.93 -8.84
C ASN A 204 17.12 -12.49 -9.79
N HIS A 205 15.88 -12.89 -9.53
CA HIS A 205 14.72 -12.47 -10.32
C HIS A 205 14.27 -11.03 -10.04
N GLU A 206 14.83 -10.38 -9.00
CA GLU A 206 14.59 -8.96 -8.74
C GLU A 206 15.58 -8.04 -9.49
N ASN A 207 16.60 -8.56 -10.16
CA ASN A 207 17.71 -7.77 -10.73
C ASN A 207 17.30 -6.75 -11.82
N ALA A 208 16.12 -6.89 -12.42
CA ALA A 208 15.66 -6.01 -13.50
C ALA A 208 15.79 -4.53 -13.12
N TYR A 209 16.41 -3.77 -14.02
CA TYR A 209 16.63 -2.33 -13.87
C TYR A 209 17.32 -1.94 -12.54
N ASN A 210 18.31 -2.72 -12.11
CA ASN A 210 19.03 -2.53 -10.84
C ASN A 210 18.08 -2.59 -9.62
N PHE A 211 17.30 -3.68 -9.54
CA PHE A 211 16.40 -3.95 -8.41
C PHE A 211 15.31 -2.90 -8.20
N SER A 212 14.97 -2.11 -9.22
CA SER A 212 14.14 -0.92 -9.04
C SER A 212 12.72 -1.24 -8.54
N GLN A 213 12.10 -2.31 -9.03
CA GLN A 213 10.79 -2.80 -8.56
C GLN A 213 10.83 -3.17 -7.08
N TYR A 214 11.84 -3.97 -6.68
CA TYR A 214 12.03 -4.40 -5.30
C TYR A 214 12.27 -3.20 -4.37
N VAL A 215 13.21 -2.33 -4.75
CA VAL A 215 13.55 -1.11 -4.01
C VAL A 215 12.35 -0.18 -3.87
N ALA A 216 11.54 -0.05 -4.93
CA ALA A 216 10.39 0.82 -4.94
C ALA A 216 9.23 0.28 -4.10
N LYS A 217 8.98 -1.03 -4.09
CA LYS A 217 7.78 -1.61 -3.46
C LYS A 217 8.00 -2.02 -2.01
N PHE A 218 9.15 -2.57 -1.63
CA PHE A 218 9.35 -3.07 -0.25
C PHE A 218 9.93 -2.01 0.69
N SER A 219 9.62 -2.14 1.98
CA SER A 219 10.11 -1.24 3.04
C SER A 219 10.89 -2.04 4.06
N MET A 220 12.22 -2.01 3.99
CA MET A 220 13.08 -2.81 4.84
C MET A 220 13.77 -1.95 5.92
N PRO A 221 13.94 -2.46 7.17
CA PRO A 221 14.66 -1.73 8.20
C PRO A 221 16.07 -1.36 7.74
N SER A 222 16.36 -0.06 7.73
CA SER A 222 17.71 0.46 7.45
C SER A 222 18.31 1.11 8.70
N SER A 223 19.64 1.09 8.81
CA SER A 223 20.36 1.73 9.91
C SER A 223 20.26 3.26 9.90
N ILE A 224 19.85 3.85 8.77
CA ILE A 224 19.78 5.31 8.55
C ILE A 224 18.39 5.88 8.90
N GLY A 225 17.40 5.00 9.20
CA GLY A 225 16.05 5.42 9.59
C GLY A 225 15.19 5.95 8.44
N THR A 226 15.69 5.87 7.21
CA THR A 226 14.93 6.09 5.97
C THR A 226 14.37 4.75 5.49
N TYR A 227 13.05 4.68 5.30
CA TYR A 227 12.37 3.50 4.76
C TYR A 227 12.01 3.76 3.29
N GLY A 228 12.45 2.87 2.38
CA GLY A 228 12.35 3.08 0.94
C GLY A 228 13.57 3.77 0.32
N GLY A 229 13.81 3.53 -0.99
CA GLY A 229 14.93 4.10 -1.76
C GLY A 229 16.16 3.18 -1.87
N ASP A 230 17.24 3.67 -2.49
CA ASP A 230 18.48 2.95 -2.89
C ASP A 230 19.16 2.10 -1.79
N SER A 231 18.69 2.17 -0.54
CA SER A 231 19.21 1.48 0.64
C SER A 231 18.36 0.29 1.12
N ASN A 232 17.41 -0.21 0.31
CA ASN A 232 16.58 -1.39 0.64
C ASN A 232 17.30 -2.75 0.45
N HIS A 233 18.59 -2.74 0.13
CA HIS A 233 19.40 -3.93 -0.08
C HIS A 233 19.90 -4.41 1.28
N PHE A 234 19.20 -5.37 1.89
CA PHE A 234 19.72 -6.05 3.06
C PHE A 234 21.06 -6.73 2.73
N TYR A 235 22.11 -6.30 3.44
CA TYR A 235 23.41 -6.95 3.57
C TYR A 235 23.80 -6.99 5.05
#